data_AF-A0A4P9XC24-F1
#
_entry.id   AF-A0A4P9XC24-F1
#
_cell.length_a   1.000
_cell.length_b   1.000
_cell.length_c   1.000
_cell.angle_alpha   90.00
_cell.angle_beta   90.00
_cell.angle_gamma   90.00
#
_symmetry.space_group_name_H-M   'P 1'
#
loop_
_entity.id
_entity.type
_entity.pdbx_description
1 polymer ?
#
loop_
_entity_poly.entity_id
_entity_poly.type
_entity_poly.pdbx_seq_one_letter_code
_entity_poly.pdbx_strand_id
1 'polypeptide(L)'
;MAETPQRLEQHILICLDLASPSQQTTMMPGNIPLTTALRGVIKEFIRLKSMSSLQHQFGIAVVSGGFNWRLDEMLDALDSISHADPTLDLSSMFHELNEFLQRAEPAPETDPVLHRPGQRVHEATGCTGEASPPTHGVQIHVLLLSSRSHGEVTTLSPSERYILTEQLVLLDVLFVHEKPSADNDVARLFTQLDQTIDLAPGGRLYEMSRSLPRLQFAMMDVAAHPRQRLLAGPVHPYLVACPPHIFTPSSTE
;
A
#
# COMPACT_ATOMS: atom_id res chain seq x y z
N MET A 1 -27.09 16.34 11.76
CA MET A 1 -26.93 15.74 10.41
C MET A 1 -25.56 15.12 10.40
N ALA A 2 -25.44 13.80 10.20
CA ALA A 2 -24.13 13.19 10.08
C ALA A 2 -23.55 13.59 8.72
N GLU A 3 -22.45 14.32 8.70
CA GLU A 3 -21.71 14.59 7.47
C GLU A 3 -21.27 13.25 6.89
N THR A 4 -21.75 12.93 5.70
CA THR A 4 -21.27 11.77 4.95
C THR A 4 -19.77 11.95 4.78
N PRO A 5 -18.90 11.02 5.23
CA PRO A 5 -17.47 11.19 5.13
C PRO A 5 -17.10 11.36 3.65
N GLN A 6 -16.68 12.57 3.31
CA GLN A 6 -16.33 12.94 1.95
C GLN A 6 -15.14 12.06 1.52
N ARG A 7 -15.31 11.33 0.41
CA ARG A 7 -14.22 10.53 -0.19
C ARG A 7 -13.25 11.52 -0.81
N LEU A 8 -12.00 11.49 -0.35
CA LEU A 8 -10.96 12.32 -0.91
C LEU A 8 -10.47 11.69 -2.22
N GLU A 9 -10.08 12.54 -3.15
CA GLU A 9 -9.32 12.11 -4.31
C GLU A 9 -7.98 11.53 -3.84
N GLN A 10 -7.42 10.58 -4.60
CA GLN A 10 -6.21 9.88 -4.21
C GLN A 10 -5.19 9.88 -5.33
N HIS A 11 -3.95 10.24 -5.00
CA HIS A 11 -2.78 10.03 -5.82
C HIS A 11 -2.06 8.79 -5.29
N ILE A 12 -2.16 7.69 -6.04
CA ILE A 12 -1.76 6.36 -5.60
C ILE A 12 -0.45 5.97 -6.28
N LEU A 13 0.62 5.86 -5.50
CA LEU A 13 1.90 5.36 -5.96
C LEU A 13 2.08 3.91 -5.51
N ILE A 14 2.22 2.99 -6.46
CA ILE A 14 2.46 1.57 -6.20
C ILE A 14 3.96 1.30 -6.35
N CYS A 15 4.64 1.05 -5.24
CA CYS A 15 6.06 0.76 -5.21
C CYS A 15 6.30 -0.75 -5.20
N LEU A 16 7.11 -1.24 -6.12
CA LEU A 16 7.41 -2.64 -6.30
C LEU A 16 8.81 -2.93 -5.81
N ASP A 17 8.89 -3.68 -4.72
CA ASP A 17 10.14 -4.22 -4.21
C ASP A 17 10.18 -5.73 -4.46
N LEU A 18 10.71 -6.12 -5.62
CA LEU A 18 10.78 -7.52 -6.01
C LEU A 18 12.21 -8.06 -5.89
N ALA A 19 12.33 -9.28 -5.36
CA ALA A 19 13.58 -10.03 -5.40
C ALA A 19 14.05 -10.25 -6.84
N SER A 20 15.33 -10.59 -7.03
CA SER A 20 15.86 -10.87 -8.36
C SER A 20 15.09 -12.02 -9.05
N PRO A 21 15.01 -12.05 -10.39
CA PRO A 21 14.26 -13.09 -11.10
C PRO A 21 14.67 -14.53 -10.74
N SER A 22 15.92 -14.75 -10.34
CA SER A 22 16.41 -16.06 -9.89
C SER A 22 15.92 -16.47 -8.50
N GLN A 23 15.44 -15.52 -7.69
CA GLN A 23 14.89 -15.71 -6.34
C GLN A 23 13.36 -15.61 -6.31
N GLN A 24 12.73 -15.21 -7.42
CA GLN A 24 11.27 -15.17 -7.52
C GLN A 24 10.73 -16.58 -7.77
N THR A 25 10.02 -17.13 -6.78
CA THR A 25 9.20 -18.33 -7.00
C THR A 25 7.80 -17.96 -7.41
N THR A 26 7.05 -18.99 -7.77
CA THR A 26 5.67 -18.90 -8.17
C THR A 26 4.72 -18.72 -7.00
N MET A 27 3.54 -18.20 -7.31
CA MET A 27 2.38 -18.04 -6.45
C MET A 27 1.48 -19.27 -6.52
N MET A 28 0.90 -19.64 -5.38
CA MET A 28 -0.05 -20.74 -5.28
C MET A 28 -1.51 -20.22 -5.23
N PRO A 29 -2.49 -20.96 -5.77
CA PRO A 29 -2.36 -22.20 -6.53
C PRO A 29 -1.91 -21.95 -7.99
N GLY A 30 -1.41 -22.99 -8.65
CA GLY A 30 -1.19 -22.98 -10.10
C GLY A 30 0.20 -22.57 -10.57
N ASN A 31 1.16 -22.37 -9.66
CA ASN A 31 2.56 -22.02 -10.00
C ASN A 31 2.65 -20.81 -10.94
N ILE A 32 1.90 -19.76 -10.63
CA ILE A 32 1.87 -18.54 -11.45
C ILE A 32 3.10 -17.68 -11.11
N PRO A 33 3.90 -17.19 -12.08
CA PRO A 33 5.00 -16.29 -11.77
C PRO A 33 4.53 -15.06 -10.99
N LEU A 34 5.30 -14.64 -9.98
CA LEU A 34 4.92 -13.53 -9.11
C LEU A 34 4.63 -12.25 -9.90
N THR A 35 5.46 -11.90 -10.89
CA THR A 35 5.25 -10.74 -11.77
C THR A 35 3.93 -10.83 -12.54
N THR A 36 3.56 -12.02 -13.03
CA THR A 36 2.27 -12.25 -13.70
C THR A 36 1.10 -12.08 -12.74
N ALA A 37 1.21 -12.61 -11.53
CA ALA A 37 0.20 -12.43 -10.48
C ALA A 37 0.04 -10.95 -10.11
N LEU A 38 1.15 -10.24 -9.88
CA LEU A 38 1.19 -8.80 -9.57
C LEU A 38 0.56 -7.97 -10.67
N ARG A 39 0.91 -8.22 -11.94
CA ARG A 39 0.28 -7.58 -13.10
C ARG A 39 -1.24 -7.73 -13.08
N GLY A 40 -1.75 -8.93 -12.80
CA GLY A 40 -3.18 -9.19 -12.71
C GLY A 40 -3.86 -8.41 -11.58
N VAL A 41 -3.31 -8.47 -10.37
CA VAL A 41 -3.94 -7.81 -9.20
C VAL A 41 -3.83 -6.28 -9.25
N ILE A 42 -2.74 -5.74 -9.80
CA ILE A 42 -2.56 -4.29 -9.96
C ILE A 42 -3.54 -3.75 -11.00
N LYS A 43 -3.71 -4.44 -12.14
CA LYS A 43 -4.74 -4.07 -13.14
C LYS A 43 -6.13 -4.02 -12.52
N GLU A 44 -6.47 -5.04 -11.74
CA GLU A 44 -7.77 -5.11 -11.10
C GLU A 44 -7.94 -4.04 -10.01
N PHE A 45 -6.91 -3.79 -9.21
CA PHE A 45 -6.90 -2.70 -8.23
C PHE A 45 -7.14 -1.33 -8.87
N ILE A 46 -6.40 -1.00 -9.93
CA ILE A 46 -6.56 0.27 -10.67
C ILE A 46 -7.97 0.35 -11.24
N ARG A 47 -8.45 -0.72 -11.88
CA ARG A 47 -9.82 -0.80 -12.42
C ARG A 47 -10.86 -0.49 -11.34
N LEU A 48 -10.76 -1.13 -10.17
CA LEU A 48 -11.68 -0.93 -9.06
C LEU A 48 -11.62 0.50 -8.49
N LYS A 49 -10.41 1.06 -8.33
CA LYS A 49 -10.24 2.44 -7.86
C LYS A 49 -10.79 3.46 -8.87
N SER A 50 -10.50 3.30 -10.16
CA SER A 50 -11.01 4.19 -11.22
C SER A 50 -12.53 4.16 -11.35
N MET A 51 -13.19 3.05 -11.00
CA MET A 51 -14.65 3.00 -10.92
C MET A 51 -15.21 3.85 -9.76
N SER A 52 -14.42 4.10 -8.72
CA SER A 52 -14.86 4.87 -7.55
C SER A 52 -14.66 6.37 -7.71
N SER A 53 -13.64 6.80 -8.45
CA SER A 53 -13.47 8.17 -8.96
C SER A 53 -12.53 8.18 -10.16
N LEU A 54 -12.86 8.97 -11.18
CA LEU A 54 -12.00 9.19 -12.35
C LEU A 54 -10.85 10.18 -12.08
N GLN A 55 -10.88 10.85 -10.93
CA GLN A 55 -9.85 11.83 -10.53
C GLN A 55 -8.67 11.18 -9.81
N HIS A 56 -8.73 9.87 -9.52
CA HIS A 56 -7.59 9.15 -8.99
C HIS A 56 -6.45 9.13 -10.01
N GLN A 57 -5.24 9.45 -9.54
CA GLN A 57 -4.02 9.34 -10.33
C GLN A 57 -3.20 8.17 -9.82
N PHE A 58 -2.50 7.48 -10.73
CA PHE A 58 -1.75 6.28 -10.41
C PHE A 58 -0.32 6.39 -10.95
N GLY A 59 0.64 5.93 -10.18
CA GLY A 59 2.03 5.72 -10.61
C GLY A 59 2.52 4.35 -10.16
N ILE A 60 3.49 3.77 -10.87
CA ILE A 60 4.20 2.57 -10.44
C ILE A 60 5.69 2.87 -10.47
N ALA A 61 6.36 2.55 -9.37
CA ALA A 61 7.80 2.64 -9.27
C ALA A 61 8.37 1.27 -8.91
N VAL A 62 9.53 0.94 -9.48
CA VAL A 62 10.33 -0.20 -9.00
C VAL A 62 11.36 0.37 -8.05
N VAL A 63 11.35 -0.10 -6.80
CA VAL A 63 12.33 0.33 -5.81
C VAL A 63 13.73 -0.05 -6.31
N SER A 64 14.62 0.94 -6.37
CA SER A 64 15.97 0.83 -6.97
C SER A 64 16.02 0.58 -8.48
N GLY A 65 14.88 0.62 -9.19
CA GLY A 65 14.75 0.31 -10.62
C GLY A 65 14.08 1.40 -11.47
N GLY A 66 13.68 2.52 -10.87
CA GLY A 66 13.17 3.69 -11.56
C GLY A 66 11.63 3.81 -11.65
N PHE A 67 11.20 4.94 -12.20
CA PHE A 67 9.82 5.40 -12.23
C PHE A 67 9.09 5.14 -13.56
N ASN A 68 7.82 4.71 -13.53
CA ASN A 68 6.96 4.68 -14.72
C ASN A 68 5.55 5.25 -14.44
N TRP A 69 5.05 6.08 -15.36
CA TRP A 69 3.77 6.80 -15.20
C TRP A 69 2.62 6.23 -16.05
N ARG A 70 2.91 5.48 -17.13
CA ARG A 70 1.88 4.95 -18.03
C ARG A 70 1.65 3.47 -17.82
N LEU A 71 0.39 3.06 -17.62
CA LEU A 71 0.04 1.69 -17.21
C LEU A 71 0.67 0.59 -18.08
N ASP A 72 0.72 0.77 -19.40
CA ASP A 72 1.31 -0.24 -20.29
C ASP A 72 2.83 -0.32 -20.11
N GLU A 73 3.53 0.82 -20.11
CA GLU A 73 4.98 0.91 -19.83
C GLU A 73 5.32 0.42 -18.40
N MET A 74 4.44 0.72 -17.43
CA MET A 74 4.54 0.31 -16.04
C MET A 74 4.44 -1.21 -15.86
N LEU A 75 3.59 -1.87 -16.65
CA LEU A 75 3.45 -3.32 -16.57
C LEU A 75 4.57 -4.03 -17.29
N ASP A 76 5.12 -3.46 -18.35
CA ASP A 76 6.32 -3.96 -19.01
C ASP A 76 7.56 -3.81 -18.10
N ALA A 77 7.58 -2.79 -17.23
CA ALA A 77 8.62 -2.63 -16.21
C ALA A 77 8.71 -3.85 -15.28
N LEU A 78 7.59 -4.54 -14.97
CA LEU A 78 7.60 -5.77 -14.17
C LEU A 78 8.44 -6.89 -14.80
N ASP A 79 8.48 -6.96 -16.13
CA ASP A 79 9.26 -7.98 -16.85
C ASP A 79 10.75 -7.60 -16.92
N SER A 80 11.07 -6.33 -16.67
CA SER A 80 12.42 -5.77 -16.76
C SER A 80 13.13 -5.67 -15.40
N ILE A 81 12.49 -6.12 -14.31
CA ILE A 81 13.05 -6.04 -12.96
C ILE A 81 14.26 -6.99 -12.86
N SER A 82 15.45 -6.41 -12.92
CA SER A 82 16.73 -7.13 -12.89
C SER A 82 17.62 -6.64 -11.74
N HIS A 83 17.05 -6.30 -10.58
CA HIS A 83 17.84 -5.74 -9.48
C HIS A 83 18.16 -6.77 -8.40
N ALA A 84 19.47 -6.94 -8.20
CA ALA A 84 20.11 -7.84 -7.25
C ALA A 84 20.50 -7.15 -5.94
N ASP A 85 20.00 -5.94 -5.66
CA ASP A 85 20.32 -5.26 -4.40
C ASP A 85 19.71 -6.05 -3.22
N PRO A 86 20.52 -6.49 -2.25
CA PRO A 86 20.01 -7.18 -1.07
C PRO A 86 19.29 -6.23 -0.11
N THR A 87 19.31 -4.92 -0.31
CA THR A 87 18.68 -3.96 0.60
C THR A 87 17.36 -3.43 0.04
N LEU A 88 16.34 -3.34 0.90
CA LEU A 88 15.12 -2.61 0.59
C LEU A 88 15.41 -1.13 0.85
N ASP A 89 15.72 -0.40 -0.22
CA ASP A 89 15.97 1.03 -0.13
C ASP A 89 14.67 1.84 -0.10
N LEU A 90 14.17 2.10 1.11
CA LEU A 90 13.00 2.96 1.28
C LEU A 90 13.28 4.40 0.83
N SER A 91 14.53 4.88 0.81
CA SER A 91 14.83 6.23 0.31
C SER A 91 14.57 6.35 -1.19
N SER A 92 14.83 5.29 -1.95
CA SER A 92 14.39 5.20 -3.35
C SER A 92 12.88 5.37 -3.46
N MET A 93 12.07 4.74 -2.60
CA MET A 93 10.61 4.94 -2.61
C MET A 93 10.21 6.43 -2.42
N PHE A 94 10.88 7.17 -1.55
CA PHE A 94 10.60 8.60 -1.37
C PHE A 94 11.06 9.47 -2.53
N HIS A 95 12.18 9.11 -3.16
CA HIS A 95 12.61 9.76 -4.40
C HIS A 95 11.55 9.60 -5.49
N GLU A 96 11.03 8.38 -5.66
CA GLU A 96 9.98 8.06 -6.61
C GLU A 96 8.64 8.73 -6.26
N LEU A 97 8.32 8.87 -4.98
CA LEU A 97 7.18 9.66 -4.52
C LEU A 97 7.31 11.12 -4.92
N ASN A 98 8.48 11.73 -4.73
CA ASN A 98 8.70 13.12 -5.10
C ASN A 98 8.58 13.32 -6.63
N GLU A 99 9.12 12.38 -7.42
CA GLU A 99 8.96 12.37 -8.89
C GLU A 99 7.50 12.19 -9.32
N PHE A 100 6.74 11.34 -8.64
CA PHE A 100 5.31 11.16 -8.87
C PHE A 100 4.53 12.44 -8.58
N LEU A 101 4.77 13.08 -7.44
CA LEU A 101 4.07 14.30 -7.04
C LEU A 101 4.37 15.50 -7.93
N GLN A 102 5.55 15.57 -8.54
CA GLN A 102 5.90 16.62 -9.51
C GLN A 102 5.18 16.46 -10.84
N ARG A 103 4.84 15.22 -11.23
CA ARG A 103 4.13 14.93 -12.49
C ARG A 103 2.62 14.86 -12.34
N ALA A 104 2.14 14.65 -11.13
CA ALA A 104 0.71 14.61 -10.85
C ALA A 104 0.07 15.97 -11.16
N GLU A 105 -1.03 15.94 -11.91
CA GLU A 105 -1.78 17.15 -12.21
C GLU A 105 -2.32 17.72 -10.89
N PRO A 106 -2.17 19.04 -10.65
CA PRO A 106 -2.73 19.65 -9.45
C PRO A 106 -4.25 19.53 -9.50
N ALA A 107 -4.85 19.04 -8.40
CA ALA A 107 -6.30 19.02 -8.28
C ALA A 107 -6.83 20.46 -8.42
N PRO A 108 -7.99 20.67 -9.08
CA PRO A 108 -8.44 21.99 -9.48
C PRO A 108 -8.73 22.99 -8.33
N GLU A 109 -8.64 22.61 -7.06
CA GLU A 109 -8.86 23.50 -5.90
C GLU A 109 -7.99 23.20 -4.66
N THR A 110 -6.79 22.62 -4.80
CA THR A 110 -5.91 22.39 -3.63
C THR A 110 -4.91 23.52 -3.38
N ASP A 111 -4.98 24.09 -2.18
CA ASP A 111 -4.00 25.03 -1.62
C ASP A 111 -2.56 24.44 -1.74
N PRO A 112 -1.56 25.20 -2.21
CA PRO A 112 -0.27 24.68 -2.71
C PRO A 112 0.72 24.20 -1.63
N VAL A 113 0.24 23.83 -0.44
CA VAL A 113 1.08 23.57 0.74
C VAL A 113 1.98 22.34 0.59
N LEU A 114 1.59 21.37 -0.25
CA LEU A 114 2.36 20.13 -0.43
C LEU A 114 3.43 20.21 -1.54
N HIS A 115 3.47 21.28 -2.34
CA HIS A 115 4.41 21.42 -3.47
C HIS A 115 5.80 21.97 -3.10
N ARG A 116 6.11 22.13 -1.80
CA ARG A 116 7.48 22.46 -1.35
C ARG A 116 7.93 21.53 -0.24
N PRO A 117 8.79 20.54 -0.53
CA PRO A 117 9.59 19.92 0.50
C PRO A 117 10.53 21.01 1.07
N GLY A 118 10.30 21.42 2.32
CA GLY A 118 11.26 22.24 3.07
C GLY A 118 10.83 23.64 3.54
N GLN A 119 9.55 24.02 3.51
CA GLN A 119 9.19 25.35 4.03
C GLN A 119 7.82 25.42 4.73
N ARG A 120 7.74 24.86 5.94
CA ARG A 120 6.93 25.40 7.04
C ARG A 120 7.64 25.21 8.39
N VAL A 121 8.61 26.07 8.65
CA VAL A 121 8.88 26.50 10.03
C VAL A 121 7.97 27.69 10.25
N HIS A 122 6.89 27.51 11.00
CA HIS A 122 6.38 28.48 11.98
C HIS A 122 5.25 27.84 12.80
N GLU A 123 5.58 27.59 14.06
CA GLU A 123 4.76 27.74 15.26
C GLU A 123 3.24 27.54 15.14
N ALA A 124 2.77 26.43 15.69
CA ALA A 124 1.48 26.37 16.35
C ALA A 124 1.69 25.80 17.76
N THR A 125 2.01 26.71 18.68
CA THR A 125 2.00 26.48 20.12
C THR A 125 0.56 26.24 20.56
N GLY A 126 0.27 25.05 21.08
CA GLY A 126 -0.85 24.77 21.97
C GLY A 126 -2.24 24.69 21.32
N CYS A 127 -2.77 23.47 21.22
CA CYS A 127 -4.15 23.12 21.60
C CYS A 127 -4.32 21.60 21.50
N THR A 128 -4.64 20.95 22.62
CA THR A 128 -5.25 19.62 22.64
C THR A 128 -6.61 19.71 21.95
N GLY A 129 -6.72 19.20 20.74
CA GLY A 129 -7.97 19.10 20.00
C GLY A 129 -7.85 17.98 18.98
N GLU A 130 -8.81 17.05 18.98
CA GLU A 130 -8.97 16.07 17.91
C GLU A 130 -8.90 16.81 16.58
N ALA A 131 -7.87 16.54 15.79
CA ALA A 131 -7.69 17.18 14.49
C ALA A 131 -8.91 16.86 13.63
N SER A 132 -9.70 17.88 13.27
CA SER A 132 -10.82 17.69 12.36
C SER A 132 -10.26 17.10 11.06
N PRO A 133 -10.83 16.01 10.53
CA PRO A 133 -10.23 15.38 9.38
C PRO A 133 -10.30 16.33 8.18
N PRO A 134 -9.29 16.31 7.29
CA PRO A 134 -9.27 17.18 6.12
C PRO A 134 -10.55 16.98 5.31
N THR A 135 -11.28 18.08 5.13
CA THR A 135 -12.56 18.11 4.42
C THR A 135 -12.37 18.29 2.92
N HIS A 136 -11.21 18.83 2.50
CA HIS A 136 -10.85 19.07 1.12
C HIS A 136 -9.36 18.72 0.94
N GLY A 137 -9.01 18.01 -0.13
CA GLY A 137 -7.62 17.66 -0.42
C GLY A 137 -7.46 16.36 -1.21
N VAL A 138 -6.25 16.21 -1.76
CA VAL A 138 -5.79 14.95 -2.35
C VAL A 138 -5.05 14.17 -1.27
N GLN A 139 -5.43 12.91 -1.09
CA GLN A 139 -4.68 11.97 -0.26
C GLN A 139 -3.60 11.27 -1.09
N ILE A 140 -2.37 11.30 -0.63
CA ILE A 140 -1.28 10.51 -1.19
C ILE A 140 -1.36 9.12 -0.58
N HIS A 141 -1.41 8.09 -1.42
CA HIS A 141 -1.43 6.71 -0.99
C HIS A 141 -0.26 5.96 -1.61
N VAL A 142 0.74 5.67 -0.79
CA VAL A 142 1.87 4.83 -1.17
C VAL A 142 1.54 3.38 -0.83
N LEU A 143 1.64 2.51 -1.82
CA LEU A 143 1.37 1.08 -1.71
C LEU A 143 2.64 0.31 -2.03
N LEU A 144 3.36 -0.13 -1.00
CA LEU A 144 4.59 -0.91 -1.14
C LEU A 144 4.28 -2.40 -1.23
N LEU A 145 4.58 -3.00 -2.37
CA LEU A 145 4.52 -4.43 -2.62
C LEU A 145 5.93 -5.01 -2.48
N SER A 146 6.28 -5.54 -1.31
CA SER A 146 7.58 -6.17 -1.08
C SER A 146 7.45 -7.69 -1.14
N SER A 147 8.37 -8.32 -1.88
CA SER A 147 8.45 -9.78 -1.98
C SER A 147 9.83 -10.35 -1.66
N ARG A 148 10.74 -9.50 -1.20
CA ARG A 148 12.06 -9.94 -0.75
C ARG A 148 11.93 -10.71 0.55
N SER A 149 12.60 -11.85 0.60
CA SER A 149 12.77 -12.69 1.81
C SER A 149 14.11 -12.45 2.51
N HIS A 150 14.97 -11.63 1.92
CA HIS A 150 16.35 -11.43 2.35
C HIS A 150 16.67 -9.95 2.29
N GLY A 151 17.51 -9.50 3.22
CA GLY A 151 17.99 -8.13 3.20
C GLY A 151 17.81 -7.36 4.49
N GLU A 152 18.22 -6.10 4.43
CA GLU A 152 17.93 -5.08 5.43
C GLU A 152 17.09 -3.97 4.80
N VAL A 153 16.19 -3.41 5.59
CA VAL A 153 15.44 -2.20 5.24
C VAL A 153 16.28 -0.99 5.59
N THR A 154 16.46 -0.05 4.64
CA THR A 154 17.25 1.15 4.90
C THR A 154 16.57 2.04 5.95
N THR A 155 17.38 2.67 6.78
CA THR A 155 16.87 3.62 7.79
C THR A 155 16.43 4.90 7.13
N LEU A 156 15.19 5.31 7.38
CA LEU A 156 14.66 6.57 6.88
C LEU A 156 15.37 7.79 7.48
N SER A 157 15.69 8.75 6.62
CA SER A 157 16.14 10.08 7.01
C SER A 157 15.05 10.85 7.78
N PRO A 158 15.41 11.87 8.59
CA PRO A 158 14.43 12.66 9.33
C PRO A 158 13.34 13.29 8.45
N SER A 159 13.68 13.73 7.24
CA SER A 159 12.72 14.29 6.28
C SER A 159 11.72 13.26 5.77
N GLU A 160 12.16 12.04 5.49
CA GLU A 160 11.28 10.96 5.03
C GLU A 160 10.32 10.50 6.13
N ARG A 161 10.82 10.41 7.37
CA ARG A 161 9.98 10.12 8.54
C ARG A 161 8.92 11.21 8.72
N TYR A 162 9.29 12.48 8.56
CA TYR A 162 8.36 13.59 8.64
C TYR A 162 7.24 13.49 7.58
N ILE A 163 7.57 13.14 6.34
CA ILE A 163 6.58 12.94 5.26
C ILE A 163 5.56 11.87 5.65
N LEU A 164 5.98 10.77 6.29
CA LEU A 164 5.04 9.71 6.72
C LEU A 164 4.11 10.15 7.85
N THR A 165 4.52 11.12 8.68
CA THR A 165 3.68 11.62 9.77
C THR A 165 2.57 12.56 9.30
N GLU A 166 2.57 12.99 8.03
CA GLU A 166 1.56 13.88 7.47
C GLU A 166 0.22 13.17 7.28
N GLN A 167 -0.88 13.80 7.70
CA GLN A 167 -2.23 13.18 7.70
C GLN A 167 -2.77 12.85 6.30
N LEU A 168 -2.18 13.44 5.25
CA LEU A 168 -2.55 13.19 3.86
C LEU A 168 -1.70 12.11 3.21
N VAL A 169 -0.66 11.61 3.86
CA VAL A 169 0.18 10.52 3.36
C VAL A 169 -0.23 9.23 4.06
N LEU A 170 -0.57 8.23 3.24
CA LEU A 170 -0.87 6.88 3.70
C LEU A 170 0.16 5.90 3.13
N LEU A 171 0.69 5.02 3.97
CA LEU A 171 1.56 3.93 3.55
C LEU A 171 0.90 2.59 3.89
N ASP A 172 0.53 1.82 2.85
CA ASP A 172 0.18 0.41 3.01
C ASP A 172 1.32 -0.46 2.47
N VAL A 173 1.65 -1.54 3.16
CA VAL A 173 2.68 -2.50 2.76
C VAL A 173 2.04 -3.88 2.63
N LEU A 174 2.17 -4.51 1.46
CA LEU A 174 1.89 -5.93 1.29
C LEU A 174 3.22 -6.67 1.20
N PHE A 175 3.48 -7.47 2.23
CA PHE A 175 4.69 -8.24 2.37
C PHE A 175 4.43 -9.69 1.98
N VAL A 176 4.87 -10.07 0.78
CA VAL A 176 4.67 -11.40 0.19
C VAL A 176 5.94 -12.23 0.30
N HIS A 177 6.00 -13.12 1.28
CA HIS A 177 7.23 -13.84 1.60
C HIS A 177 7.13 -15.36 1.32
N GLU A 178 8.30 -15.99 1.19
CA GLU A 178 8.43 -17.44 1.25
C GLU A 178 8.31 -17.94 2.70
N LYS A 179 8.18 -19.25 2.86
CA LYS A 179 8.25 -19.86 4.20
C LYS A 179 9.60 -19.48 4.85
N PRO A 180 9.60 -19.06 6.13
CA PRO A 180 10.84 -18.79 6.85
C PRO A 180 11.82 -19.97 6.77
N SER A 181 13.10 -19.65 6.61
CA SER A 181 14.19 -20.63 6.50
C SER A 181 15.45 -20.07 7.18
N ALA A 182 16.53 -20.85 7.26
CA ALA A 182 17.80 -20.38 7.83
C ALA A 182 18.36 -19.15 7.09
N ASP A 183 18.08 -19.06 5.79
CA ASP A 183 18.53 -17.95 4.95
C ASP A 183 17.46 -16.84 4.86
N ASN A 184 16.19 -17.15 5.14
CA ASN A 184 15.02 -16.25 5.02
C ASN A 184 14.47 -15.85 6.41
N ASP A 185 14.94 -14.72 6.93
CA ASP A 185 14.48 -14.13 8.19
C ASP A 185 13.30 -13.17 7.98
N VAL A 186 12.14 -13.76 7.72
CA VAL A 186 10.85 -13.06 7.56
C VAL A 186 10.51 -12.22 8.79
N ALA A 187 10.79 -12.74 10.00
CA ALA A 187 10.41 -12.08 11.24
C ALA A 187 11.16 -10.75 11.43
N ARG A 188 12.44 -10.73 11.09
CA ARG A 188 13.25 -9.51 11.13
C ARG A 188 12.74 -8.47 10.13
N LEU A 189 12.51 -8.86 8.87
CA LEU A 189 12.00 -7.95 7.85
C LEU A 189 10.61 -7.41 8.21
N PHE A 190 9.71 -8.28 8.70
CA PHE A 190 8.41 -7.86 9.18
C PHE A 190 8.53 -6.81 10.28
N THR A 191 9.40 -7.04 11.28
CA THR A 191 9.64 -6.08 12.38
C THR A 191 10.14 -4.74 11.86
N GLN A 192 11.04 -4.74 10.86
CA GLN A 192 11.54 -3.50 10.25
C GLN A 192 10.45 -2.74 9.49
N LEU A 193 9.61 -3.45 8.73
CA LEU A 193 8.49 -2.86 8.00
C LEU A 193 7.39 -2.33 8.95
N ASP A 194 7.14 -3.04 10.04
CA ASP A 194 6.19 -2.65 11.09
C ASP A 194 6.63 -1.32 11.74
N GLN A 195 7.92 -1.20 12.08
CA GLN A 195 8.50 0.05 12.57
C GLN A 195 8.40 1.22 11.58
N THR A 196 8.42 0.94 10.27
CA THR A 196 8.18 1.96 9.24
C THR A 196 6.71 2.37 9.20
N ILE A 197 5.79 1.41 9.31
CA ILE A 197 4.34 1.67 9.29
C ILE A 197 3.88 2.40 10.54
N ASP A 198 4.49 2.17 11.70
CA ASP A 198 4.21 2.90 12.94
C ASP A 198 4.38 4.42 12.79
N LEU A 199 5.17 4.88 11.81
CA LEU A 199 5.34 6.29 11.49
C LEU A 199 4.20 6.87 10.64
N ALA A 200 3.44 6.01 9.94
CA ALA A 200 2.40 6.38 8.98
C ALA A 200 1.00 6.13 9.56
N PRO A 201 0.36 7.14 10.18
CA PRO A 201 -0.93 6.94 10.84
C PRO A 201 -2.01 6.48 9.85
N GLY A 202 -2.62 5.33 10.16
CA GLY A 202 -3.65 4.71 9.32
C GLY A 202 -3.12 3.75 8.25
N GLY A 203 -1.79 3.64 8.11
CA GLY A 203 -1.13 2.64 7.29
C GLY A 203 -1.39 1.21 7.75
N ARG A 204 -1.19 0.23 6.86
CA ARG A 204 -1.41 -1.20 7.15
C ARG A 204 -0.30 -2.08 6.62
N LEU A 205 0.07 -3.06 7.43
CA LEU A 205 0.98 -4.14 7.05
C LEU A 205 0.15 -5.41 6.78
N TYR A 206 0.25 -5.95 5.58
CA TYR A 206 -0.32 -7.25 5.23
C TYR A 206 0.79 -8.26 5.01
N GLU A 207 1.01 -9.14 5.99
CA GLU A 207 1.89 -10.30 5.83
C GLU A 207 1.15 -11.44 5.14
N MET A 208 1.75 -12.00 4.10
CA MET A 208 1.21 -13.19 3.46
C MET A 208 2.30 -14.09 2.84
N SER A 209 2.10 -15.39 2.95
CA SER A 209 2.75 -16.37 2.08
C SER A 209 2.37 -16.13 0.60
N ARG A 210 3.18 -16.63 -0.34
CA ARG A 210 2.95 -16.63 -1.81
C ARG A 210 1.64 -17.34 -2.25
N SER A 211 0.51 -16.70 -1.96
CA SER A 211 -0.84 -17.17 -2.22
C SER A 211 -1.59 -16.11 -3.02
N LEU A 212 -1.95 -16.43 -4.26
CA LEU A 212 -2.69 -15.54 -5.15
C LEU A 212 -4.04 -15.13 -4.56
N PRO A 213 -4.86 -16.03 -3.98
CA PRO A 213 -6.08 -15.61 -3.31
C PRO A 213 -5.83 -14.61 -2.19
N ARG A 214 -4.81 -14.82 -1.35
CA ARG A 214 -4.48 -13.88 -0.27
C ARG A 214 -4.04 -12.51 -0.80
N LEU A 215 -3.21 -12.49 -1.84
CA LEU A 215 -2.80 -11.25 -2.51
C LEU A 215 -3.99 -10.50 -3.11
N GLN A 216 -4.90 -11.23 -3.77
CA GLN A 216 -6.13 -10.65 -4.31
C GLN A 216 -7.01 -10.05 -3.19
N PHE A 217 -7.21 -10.78 -2.09
CA PHE A 217 -7.98 -10.28 -0.95
C PHE A 217 -7.34 -9.04 -0.31
N ALA A 218 -6.02 -9.05 -0.09
CA ALA A 218 -5.31 -7.89 0.44
C ALA A 218 -5.43 -6.68 -0.49
N MET A 219 -5.28 -6.87 -1.81
CA MET A 219 -5.46 -5.77 -2.76
C MET A 219 -6.89 -5.24 -2.82
N MET A 220 -7.90 -6.11 -2.66
CA MET A 220 -9.28 -5.65 -2.57
C MET A 220 -9.55 -4.84 -1.28
N ASP A 221 -8.97 -5.22 -0.14
CA ASP A 221 -9.10 -4.45 1.10
C ASP A 221 -8.41 -3.08 0.96
N VAL A 222 -7.23 -3.05 0.36
CA VAL A 222 -6.51 -1.79 0.05
C VAL A 222 -7.25 -0.95 -0.99
N ALA A 223 -8.05 -1.55 -1.88
CA ALA A 223 -8.89 -0.83 -2.84
C ALA A 223 -9.98 0.00 -2.15
N ALA A 224 -10.42 -0.36 -0.94
CA ALA A 224 -11.34 0.48 -0.17
C ALA A 224 -10.67 1.82 0.21
N HIS A 225 -11.47 2.89 0.25
CA HIS A 225 -10.98 4.20 0.66
C HIS A 225 -10.45 4.13 2.11
N PRO A 226 -9.24 4.63 2.42
CA PRO A 226 -8.61 4.47 3.74
C PRO A 226 -9.49 4.84 4.92
N ARG A 227 -10.18 5.99 4.82
CA ARG A 227 -11.14 6.47 5.83
C ARG A 227 -12.41 5.61 6.00
N GLN A 228 -12.64 4.67 5.10
CA GLN A 228 -13.79 3.76 5.11
C GLN A 228 -13.39 2.32 5.43
N ARG A 229 -12.09 2.03 5.56
CA ARG A 229 -11.64 0.71 5.95
C ARG A 229 -11.92 0.51 7.44
N LEU A 230 -12.44 -0.66 7.79
CA LEU A 230 -12.62 -1.04 9.19
C LEU A 230 -11.26 -1.05 9.88
N LEU A 231 -11.12 -0.43 11.06
CA LEU A 231 -9.88 -0.50 11.86
C LEU A 231 -9.34 -1.93 11.86
N ALA A 232 -8.02 -2.09 11.74
CA ALA A 232 -7.33 -3.38 11.67
C ALA A 232 -7.54 -4.18 12.97
N GLY A 233 -8.74 -4.73 13.15
CA GLY A 233 -9.00 -5.90 13.95
C GLY A 233 -8.81 -7.15 13.09
N PRO A 234 -8.97 -8.36 13.64
CA PRO A 234 -8.88 -9.58 12.86
C PRO A 234 -9.95 -9.55 11.78
N VAL A 235 -9.55 -9.23 10.54
CA VAL A 235 -10.42 -9.30 9.37
C VAL A 235 -10.64 -10.78 9.12
N HIS A 236 -11.68 -11.33 9.74
CA HIS A 236 -12.10 -12.69 9.52
C HIS A 236 -12.73 -12.75 8.12
N PRO A 237 -12.16 -13.47 7.14
CA PRO A 237 -12.68 -13.50 5.76
C PRO A 237 -14.02 -14.28 5.63
N TYR A 238 -14.72 -14.52 6.73
CA TYR A 238 -15.93 -15.35 6.84
C TYR A 238 -17.10 -14.63 7.53
N LEU A 239 -17.29 -13.33 7.30
CA LEU A 239 -18.62 -12.73 7.52
C LEU A 239 -19.51 -12.98 6.30
N VAL A 240 -19.65 -14.25 5.92
CA VAL A 240 -20.92 -14.75 5.41
C VAL A 240 -21.67 -15.17 6.67
N ALA A 241 -22.56 -14.32 7.16
CA ALA A 241 -23.56 -14.77 8.11
C ALA A 241 -24.35 -15.87 7.40
N CYS A 242 -24.11 -17.14 7.75
CA CYS A 242 -25.10 -18.17 7.50
C CYS A 242 -26.42 -17.67 8.12
N PRO A 243 -27.51 -17.55 7.35
CA PRO A 243 -28.78 -17.22 7.95
C PRO A 243 -29.14 -18.35 8.94
N PRO A 244 -29.53 -18.04 10.18
CA PRO A 244 -30.00 -19.05 11.12
C PRO A 244 -31.42 -19.40 10.71
N HIS A 245 -31.58 -20.29 9.74
CA HIS A 245 -32.88 -20.87 9.47
C HIS A 245 -32.87 -22.40 9.50
N ILE A 246 -33.33 -22.86 10.67
CA ILE A 246 -34.39 -23.85 10.83
C ILE A 246 -34.04 -25.25 10.31
N PHE A 247 -33.52 -26.07 11.22
CA PHE A 247 -34.01 -27.43 11.40
C PHE A 247 -33.98 -27.78 12.89
N THR A 248 -35.08 -27.48 13.57
CA THR A 248 -35.67 -28.47 14.46
C THR A 248 -36.99 -28.87 13.80
N PRO A 249 -37.32 -30.17 13.81
CA PRO A 249 -38.28 -30.54 14.82
C PRO A 249 -37.92 -31.80 15.61
N SER A 250 -38.33 -31.70 16.89
CA SER A 250 -38.93 -32.72 17.76
C SER A 250 -38.11 -33.94 18.17
N SER A 251 -37.76 -33.91 19.45
CA SER A 251 -37.72 -35.06 20.36
C SER A 251 -39.05 -35.85 20.35
N THR A 252 -39.01 -37.07 20.91
CA THR A 252 -40.11 -38.04 21.22
C THR A 252 -40.69 -38.77 20.00
N GLU A 253 -40.71 -40.11 19.91
CA GLU A 253 -40.61 -41.22 20.88
C GLU A 253 -39.62 -42.31 20.43
#